data_AF-A0A357MHL3-F1
#
_entry.id   AF-A0A357MHL3-F1
#
_cell.length_a   1.000
_cell.length_b   1.000
_cell.length_c   1.000
_cell.angle_alpha   90.00
_cell.angle_beta   90.00
_cell.angle_gamma   90.00
#
_symmetry.space_group_name_H-M   'P 1'
#
loop_
_entity.id
_entity.type
_entity.pdbx_description
1 polymer ?
#
loop_
_entity_poly.entity_id
_entity_poly.type
_entity_poly.pdbx_seq_one_letter_code
_entity_poly.pdbx_strand_id
1 'polypeptide(L)'
;MSQLTLTKLNLRSRVWQGRISGAGETGARPEIRVIHQDRPVEGVELTEETQPGDWLLRVPLPDHAIAEGVQTFLIVDAASDTKLGAFTLIAGEAADDDLRAEVDLLRAELDMLKRAFRRHCLDTA
;
A
#
# COMPACT_ATOMS: atom_id res chain seq x y z
N MET A 1 -16.15 -0.68 18.19
CA MET A 1 -15.42 -0.99 16.94
C MET A 1 -13.99 -0.58 17.18
N SER A 2 -13.08 -1.53 17.37
CA SER A 2 -11.66 -1.22 17.53
C SER A 2 -11.15 -0.64 16.21
N GLN A 3 -10.65 0.60 16.26
CA GLN A 3 -10.09 1.26 15.09
C GLN A 3 -8.65 0.77 14.91
N LEU A 4 -8.51 -0.44 14.35
CA LEU A 4 -7.21 -1.04 14.09
C LEU A 4 -6.42 -0.18 13.10
N THR A 5 -5.16 0.09 13.42
CA THR A 5 -4.25 0.88 12.57
C THR A 5 -3.10 0.01 12.11
N LEU A 6 -2.88 -0.06 10.79
CA LEU A 6 -1.76 -0.76 10.19
C LEU A 6 -0.59 0.20 9.92
N THR A 7 0.58 -0.11 10.48
CA THR A 7 1.84 0.59 10.21
C THR A 7 2.82 -0.34 9.49
N LYS A 8 3.31 0.05 8.32
CA LYS A 8 4.35 -0.72 7.60
C LYS A 8 5.68 -0.65 8.36
N LEU A 9 6.36 -1.80 8.48
CA LEU A 9 7.71 -1.87 9.05
C LEU A 9 8.75 -2.09 7.96
N ASN A 10 8.79 -3.27 7.35
CA ASN A 10 9.78 -3.61 6.31
C ASN A 10 9.32 -4.80 5.46
N LEU A 11 10.10 -5.14 4.42
CA LEU A 11 10.00 -6.38 3.66
C LEU A 11 11.42 -6.94 3.52
N ARG A 12 11.67 -8.13 4.08
CA ARG A 12 12.98 -8.80 4.03
C ARG A 12 12.80 -10.31 3.93
N SER A 13 13.70 -10.99 3.21
CA SER A 13 13.71 -12.45 3.10
C SER A 13 12.34 -13.05 2.76
N ARG A 14 11.64 -12.42 1.80
CA ARG A 14 10.28 -12.78 1.35
C ARG A 14 9.17 -12.63 2.39
N VAL A 15 9.40 -11.93 3.50
CA VAL A 15 8.39 -11.68 4.53
C VAL A 15 8.17 -10.18 4.65
N TRP A 16 6.96 -9.75 4.34
CA TRP A 16 6.50 -8.40 4.65
C TRP A 16 6.10 -8.32 6.12
N GLN A 17 6.46 -7.22 6.78
CA GLN A 17 6.17 -6.98 8.18
C GLN A 17 5.43 -5.66 8.37
N GLY A 18 4.40 -5.70 9.21
CA GLY A 18 3.66 -4.53 9.68
C GLY A 18 3.31 -4.67 11.16
N ARG A 19 2.95 -3.55 11.78
CA ARG A 19 2.39 -3.50 13.12
C ARG A 19 0.92 -3.17 13.03
N ILE A 20 0.10 -3.89 13.79
CA ILE A 20 -1.30 -3.57 14.02
C ILE A 20 -1.45 -3.05 15.44
N SER A 21 -1.93 -1.83 15.58
CA SER A 21 -2.18 -1.17 16.85
C SER A 21 -3.66 -0.87 17.04
N GLY A 22 -4.07 -0.58 18.27
CA GLY A 22 -5.45 -0.21 18.59
C GLY A 22 -6.35 -1.38 19.02
N ALA A 23 -5.78 -2.55 19.30
CA ALA A 23 -6.51 -3.68 19.90
C ALA A 23 -6.74 -3.52 21.43
N GLY A 24 -6.22 -2.44 22.03
CA GLY A 24 -6.06 -2.24 23.47
C GLY A 24 -7.32 -2.07 24.32
N GLU A 25 -8.52 -1.96 23.74
CA GLU A 25 -9.77 -1.93 24.54
C GLU A 25 -10.35 -3.33 24.80
N THR A 26 -10.05 -4.29 23.93
CA THR A 26 -10.55 -5.67 24.05
C THR A 26 -9.47 -6.66 24.46
N GLY A 27 -8.18 -6.34 24.24
CA GLY A 27 -7.05 -7.27 24.46
C GLY A 27 -7.10 -8.54 23.58
N ALA A 28 -8.18 -8.71 22.81
CA ALA A 28 -8.39 -9.82 21.92
C ALA A 28 -7.48 -9.71 20.71
N ARG A 29 -6.93 -10.86 20.30
CA ARG A 29 -6.13 -11.00 19.09
C ARG A 29 -6.97 -10.60 17.87
N PRO A 30 -6.52 -9.62 17.06
CA PRO A 30 -7.18 -9.28 15.80
C PRO A 30 -7.21 -10.47 14.83
N GLU A 31 -8.31 -10.62 14.10
CA GLU A 31 -8.42 -11.59 13.02
C GLU A 31 -8.00 -10.95 11.71
N ILE A 32 -6.81 -11.29 11.21
CA ILE A 32 -6.23 -10.64 10.03
C ILE A 32 -6.21 -11.59 8.85
N ARG A 33 -6.77 -11.13 7.73
CA ARG A 33 -6.72 -11.82 6.45
C ARG A 33 -5.92 -10.98 5.45
N VAL A 34 -5.07 -11.65 4.68
CA VAL A 34 -4.35 -11.02 3.57
C VAL A 34 -4.80 -11.64 2.27
N ILE A 35 -5.06 -10.80 1.26
CA ILE A 35 -5.61 -11.21 -0.04
C ILE A 35 -4.69 -10.71 -1.14
N HIS A 36 -4.34 -11.59 -2.08
CA HIS A 36 -3.63 -11.26 -3.32
C HIS A 36 -4.41 -11.87 -4.49
N GLN A 37 -4.80 -11.05 -5.47
CA GLN A 37 -5.60 -11.49 -6.64
C GLN A 37 -6.82 -12.36 -6.27
N ASP A 38 -7.64 -11.87 -5.34
CA ASP A 38 -8.84 -12.55 -4.81
C ASP A 38 -8.59 -13.90 -4.13
N ARG A 39 -7.33 -14.22 -3.81
CA ARG A 39 -6.94 -15.43 -3.09
C ARG A 39 -6.34 -15.09 -1.73
N PRO A 40 -6.69 -15.83 -0.67
CA PRO A 40 -6.06 -15.66 0.63
C PRO A 40 -4.58 -16.03 0.55
N VAL A 41 -3.73 -15.22 1.17
CA VAL A 41 -2.32 -15.54 1.38
C VAL A 41 -2.20 -16.46 2.59
N GLU A 42 -1.60 -17.63 2.38
CA GLU A 42 -1.34 -18.60 3.44
C GLU A 42 -0.12 -18.22 4.29
N GLY A 43 -0.03 -18.76 5.51
CA GLY A 43 1.12 -18.56 6.38
C GLY A 43 1.26 -17.15 7.00
N VAL A 44 0.18 -16.37 6.98
CA VAL A 44 0.12 -15.09 7.69
C VAL A 44 0.19 -15.35 9.20
N GLU A 45 1.16 -14.72 9.85
CA GLU A 45 1.37 -14.83 11.30
C GLU A 45 1.10 -13.50 11.98
N LEU A 46 0.49 -13.58 13.16
CA LEU A 46 0.24 -12.43 14.02
C LEU A 46 0.70 -12.75 15.44
N THR A 47 1.67 -12.01 15.94
CA THR A 47 2.29 -12.22 17.26
C THR A 47 2.17 -10.95 18.09
N GLU A 48 1.77 -11.05 19.35
CA GLU A 48 1.68 -9.89 20.24
C GLU A 48 3.08 -9.33 20.51
N GLU A 49 3.24 -8.01 20.44
CA GLU A 49 4.49 -7.32 20.81
C GLU A 49 4.54 -7.08 22.33
N THR A 50 5.68 -6.58 22.82
CA THR A 50 5.88 -6.28 24.25
C THR A 50 4.87 -5.25 24.78
N GLN A 51 4.39 -4.35 23.91
CA GLN A 51 3.37 -3.37 24.25
C GLN A 51 1.97 -4.01 24.06
N PRO A 52 1.15 -4.11 25.12
CA PRO A 52 -0.18 -4.70 25.02
C PRO A 52 -1.04 -4.01 23.96
N GLY A 53 -1.69 -4.80 23.12
CA GLY A 53 -2.54 -4.30 22.04
C GLY A 53 -1.81 -3.92 20.75
N ASP A 54 -0.48 -4.04 20.71
CA ASP A 54 0.32 -4.00 19.48
C ASP A 54 0.66 -5.41 19.02
N TRP A 55 0.51 -5.66 17.73
CA TRP A 55 0.71 -6.97 17.12
C TRP A 55 1.64 -6.86 15.91
N LEU A 56 2.65 -7.73 15.85
CA LEU A 56 3.51 -7.92 14.69
C LEU A 56 2.82 -8.83 13.68
N LEU A 57 2.46 -8.28 12.53
CA LEU A 57 1.95 -8.98 11.36
C LEU A 57 3.11 -9.38 10.44
N ARG A 58 3.23 -10.67 10.15
CA ARG A 58 4.18 -11.22 9.17
C ARG A 58 3.40 -11.87 8.02
N VAL A 59 3.67 -11.42 6.81
CA VAL A 59 3.02 -11.89 5.59
C VAL A 59 4.08 -12.49 4.67
N PRO A 60 4.12 -13.81 4.50
CA PRO A 60 5.03 -14.42 3.53
C PRO A 60 4.57 -14.09 2.11
N LEU A 61 5.52 -13.78 1.23
CA LEU A 61 5.27 -13.60 -0.19
C LEU A 61 5.17 -14.97 -0.87
N PRO A 62 4.00 -15.31 -1.46
CA PRO A 62 3.85 -16.52 -2.25
C PRO A 62 4.76 -16.48 -3.48
N ASP A 63 5.28 -17.65 -3.90
CA ASP A 63 6.15 -17.73 -5.10
C ASP A 63 5.45 -17.18 -6.35
N HIS A 64 4.16 -17.48 -6.51
CA HIS A 64 3.36 -17.02 -7.65
C HIS A 64 3.12 -15.51 -7.66
N ALA A 65 3.34 -14.81 -6.54
CA ALA A 65 3.21 -13.36 -6.46
C ALA A 65 4.51 -12.63 -6.84
N ILE A 66 5.62 -13.35 -7.04
CA ILE A 66 6.85 -12.79 -7.61
C ILE A 66 6.74 -12.85 -9.13
N ALA A 67 6.05 -11.87 -9.70
CA ALA A 67 5.76 -11.80 -11.13
C ALA A 67 5.91 -10.36 -11.62
N GLU A 68 6.05 -10.18 -12.94
CA GLU A 68 6.12 -8.85 -13.56
C GLU A 68 4.90 -7.98 -13.22
N GLY A 69 5.13 -6.66 -13.22
CA GLY A 69 4.13 -5.65 -12.93
C GLY A 69 3.96 -5.34 -11.44
N VAL A 70 2.78 -4.80 -11.11
CA VAL A 70 2.42 -4.39 -9.75
C VAL A 70 1.51 -5.43 -9.11
N GLN A 71 1.98 -6.01 -8.01
CA GLN A 71 1.27 -7.02 -7.23
C GLN A 71 0.81 -6.39 -5.92
N THR A 72 -0.51 -6.29 -5.72
CA THR A 72 -1.10 -5.64 -4.54
C THR A 72 -1.63 -6.67 -3.55
N PHE A 73 -1.25 -6.51 -2.28
CA PHE A 73 -1.68 -7.33 -1.17
C PHE A 73 -2.58 -6.50 -0.26
N LEU A 74 -3.84 -6.93 -0.12
CA LEU A 74 -4.83 -6.28 0.71
C LEU A 74 -4.80 -6.88 2.12
N ILE A 75 -4.74 -6.05 3.16
CA ILE A 75 -4.79 -6.45 4.56
C ILE A 75 -6.13 -6.03 5.13
N VAL A 76 -6.89 -7.00 5.63
CA VAL A 76 -8.29 -6.86 6.06
C VAL A 76 -8.43 -7.36 7.49
N ASP A 77 -9.20 -6.63 8.30
CA ASP A 77 -9.75 -7.15 9.54
C ASP A 77 -10.93 -8.07 9.20
N ALA A 78 -10.76 -9.37 9.41
CA ALA A 78 -11.75 -10.39 9.06
C ALA A 78 -12.99 -10.34 9.95
N ALA A 79 -12.91 -9.80 11.17
CA ALA A 79 -14.06 -9.71 12.06
C ALA A 79 -15.08 -8.65 11.59
N SER A 80 -14.59 -7.57 10.98
CA SER A 80 -15.41 -6.45 10.50
C SER A 80 -15.46 -6.34 8.97
N ASP A 81 -14.78 -7.23 8.25
CA ASP A 81 -14.52 -7.18 6.81
C ASP A 81 -14.02 -5.81 6.32
N THR A 82 -13.25 -5.12 7.17
CA THR A 82 -12.79 -3.75 6.91
C THR A 82 -11.33 -3.75 6.45
N LYS A 83 -11.05 -3.01 5.37
CA LYS A 83 -9.68 -2.81 4.88
C LYS A 83 -8.86 -2.01 5.91
N LEU A 84 -7.76 -2.60 6.37
CA LEU A 84 -6.78 -1.94 7.23
C LEU A 84 -5.69 -1.24 6.42
N GLY A 85 -5.35 -1.80 5.26
CA GLY A 85 -4.33 -1.23 4.38
C GLY A 85 -3.94 -2.17 3.26
N ALA A 86 -2.86 -1.84 2.56
CA ALA A 86 -2.31 -2.67 1.51
C ALA A 86 -0.81 -2.40 1.36
N PHE A 87 -0.09 -3.35 0.75
CA PHE A 87 1.26 -3.12 0.26
C PHE A 87 1.41 -3.64 -1.17
N THR A 88 2.43 -3.15 -1.87
CA THR A 88 2.71 -3.54 -3.25
C THR A 88 4.10 -4.16 -3.37
N LEU A 89 4.21 -5.15 -4.25
CA LEU A 89 5.46 -5.65 -4.81
C LEU A 89 5.49 -5.24 -6.28
N ILE A 90 6.55 -4.57 -6.72
CA ILE A 90 6.75 -4.15 -8.10
C ILE A 90 7.97 -4.90 -8.62
N ALA A 91 7.83 -5.63 -9.73
CA ALA A 91 8.91 -6.35 -10.37
C ALA A 91 8.83 -6.23 -11.89
N GLY A 92 9.96 -6.36 -12.59
CA GLY A 92 10.07 -6.13 -14.03
C GLY A 92 10.70 -4.78 -14.36
N GLU A 93 10.72 -4.43 -15.65
CA GLU A 93 11.21 -3.12 -16.11
C GLU A 93 10.37 -2.02 -15.49
N ALA A 94 11.07 -1.01 -14.96
CA ALA A 94 10.45 0.06 -14.22
C ALA A 94 9.53 0.85 -15.16
N ALA A 95 8.21 0.71 -14.98
CA ALA A 95 7.23 1.65 -15.52
C ALA A 95 7.51 3.12 -15.09
N ASP A 96 8.45 3.32 -14.17
CA ASP A 96 8.90 4.60 -13.64
C ASP A 96 9.52 5.51 -14.70
N ASP A 97 10.26 4.99 -15.68
CA ASP A 97 10.89 5.84 -16.71
C ASP A 97 9.88 6.30 -17.76
N ASP A 98 9.02 5.40 -18.25
CA ASP A 98 7.94 5.75 -19.19
C ASP A 98 6.89 6.65 -18.51
N LEU A 99 6.48 6.35 -17.27
CA LEU A 99 5.53 7.19 -16.53
C LEU A 99 6.13 8.57 -16.21
N ARG A 100 7.44 8.65 -15.90
CA ARG A 100 8.12 9.94 -15.68
C ARG A 100 8.23 10.74 -16.98
N ALA A 101 8.50 10.07 -18.11
CA ALA A 101 8.48 10.71 -19.43
C ALA A 101 7.10 11.28 -19.78
N GLU A 102 6.03 10.51 -19.55
CA GLU A 102 4.65 10.99 -19.74
C GLU A 102 4.29 12.14 -18.80
N VAL A 103 4.70 12.09 -17.53
CA VAL A 103 4.50 13.19 -16.57
C VAL A 103 5.26 14.46 -16.96
N ASP A 104 6.48 14.32 -17.47
CA ASP A 104 7.28 15.46 -17.94
C ASP A 104 6.69 16.07 -19.22
N LEU A 105 6.13 15.26 -20.12
CA LEU A 105 5.39 15.72 -21.29
C LEU A 105 4.14 16.52 -20.88
N LEU A 106 3.32 16.00 -19.97
CA LEU A 106 2.13 16.69 -19.46
C LEU A 106 2.48 18.04 -18.80
N ARG A 107 3.61 18.12 -18.10
CA ARG A 107 4.11 19.39 -17.53
C ARG A 107 4.52 20.38 -18.60
N ALA A 108 5.19 19.93 -19.65
CA ALA A 108 5.58 20.79 -20.77
C ALA A 108 4.35 21.38 -21.48
N GLU A 109 3.31 20.56 -21.71
CA GLU A 109 2.05 21.01 -22.29
C GLU A 109 1.32 22.02 -21.39
N LEU A 110 1.27 21.76 -20.07
CA LEU A 110 0.70 22.70 -19.09
C LEU A 110 1.48 24.03 -19.04
N ASP A 111 2.80 24.01 -19.18
CA ASP A 111 3.62 25.22 -19.24
C ASP A 111 3.35 26.03 -20.51
N MET A 112 3.16 25.36 -21.64
CA MET A 112 2.72 26.01 -22.88
C MET A 112 1.35 26.67 -22.73
N LEU A 113 0.39 25.98 -22.12
CA LEU A 113 -0.94 26.51 -21.82
C LEU A 113 -0.87 27.73 -20.88
N LYS A 114 -0.09 27.63 -19.80
CA LYS A 114 0.12 28.74 -18.84
C LYS A 114 0.72 29.97 -19.51
N ARG A 115 1.67 29.81 -20.45
CA ARG A 115 2.25 30.92 -21.22
C ARG A 115 1.23 31.57 -22.14
N ALA A 116 0.46 30.78 -22.88
CA ALA A 116 -0.59 31.29 -23.76
C ALA A 116 -1.66 32.06 -22.97
N PHE A 117 -2.08 31.52 -21.83
CA PHE A 117 -3.05 32.16 -20.94
C PHE A 117 -2.54 33.48 -20.37
N ARG A 118 -1.29 33.51 -19.87
CA ARG A 118 -0.67 34.75 -19.37
C ARG A 118 -0.60 35.84 -20.44
N ARG A 119 -0.23 35.47 -21.67
CA ARG A 119 -0.22 36.41 -22.79
C ARG A 119 -1.62 36.95 -23.09
N HIS A 120 -2.62 36.08 -23.14
CA HIS A 120 -4.00 36.50 -23.35
C HIS A 120 -4.52 37.45 -22.27
N CYS A 121 -4.20 37.21 -20.99
CA CYS A 121 -4.57 38.12 -19.91
C CYS A 121 -3.90 39.50 -20.01
N LEU A 122 -2.69 39.57 -20.57
CA LEU A 122 -1.98 40.84 -20.79
C LEU A 122 -2.51 41.58 -22.03
N ASP A 123 -2.91 40.85 -23.07
CA ASP A 123 -3.46 41.43 -24.31
C ASP A 123 -4.91 41.91 -24.14
N THR A 124 -5.60 41.48 -23.08
CA THR A 124 -7.02 41.79 -22.81
C THR A 124 -7.21 42.80 -21.65
N ALA A 125 -6.13 43.27 -21.03
CA ALA A 125 -6.13 44.30 -19.98
C ALA A 125 -5.82 45.69 -20.57
#